data_AF-A0A1H6S5Z0-F1
#
_entry.id   AF-A0A1H6S5Z0-F1
#
_cell.length_a   1.000
_cell.length_b   1.000
_cell.length_c   1.000
_cell.angle_alpha   90.00
_cell.angle_beta   90.00
_cell.angle_gamma   90.00
#
_symmetry.space_group_name_H-M   'P 1'
#
loop_
_entity.id
_entity.type
_entity.pdbx_description
1 polymer ?
#
loop_
_entity_poly.entity_id
_entity_poly.type
_entity_poly.pdbx_seq_one_letter_code
_entity_poly.pdbx_strand_id
1 'polypeptide(L)' 'MKRIFLNILATAAILTTIAFLMDGDIKEPSMLMRFVEFFGMMGILFVLISTFYFTSNLIFKNLQRI' A
#
# COMPACT_ATOMS: atom_id res chain seq x y z
N MET A 1 -3.68 5.10 14.32
CA MET A 1 -4.04 5.77 13.05
C MET A 1 -5.54 6.09 13.09
N LYS A 2 -5.97 7.30 12.74
CA LYS A 2 -7.42 7.62 12.71
C LYS A 2 -8.09 6.71 11.67
N ARG A 3 -9.21 6.06 12.02
CA ARG A 3 -9.96 5.10 11.17
C ARG A 3 -10.17 5.60 9.72
N ILE A 4 -10.29 6.91 9.57
CA ILE A 4 -10.40 7.61 8.27
C ILE A 4 -9.23 7.26 7.32
N PHE A 5 -7.98 7.26 7.79
CA PHE A 5 -6.83 6.95 6.93
C PHE A 5 -6.84 5.50 6.46
N LEU A 6 -7.27 4.57 7.31
CA LEU A 6 -7.41 3.15 6.95
C LEU A 6 -8.52 2.95 5.92
N ASN A 7 -9.64 3.65 6.08
CA ASN A 7 -10.74 3.60 5.11
C ASN A 7 -10.33 4.17 3.76
N ILE A 8 -9.61 5.30 3.73
CA ILE A 8 -9.10 5.89 2.48
C ILE A 8 -8.13 4.93 1.78
N LEU A 9 -7.22 4.30 2.54
CA LEU A 9 -6.26 3.34 2.00
C LEU A 9 -6.96 2.09 1.45
N ALA A 10 -7.98 1.57 2.16
CA ALA A 10 -8.77 0.43 1.70
C ALA A 10 -9.55 0.76 0.42
N THR A 11 -10.22 1.91 0.36
CA THR A 11 -10.97 2.34 -0.82
C THR A 11 -10.04 2.58 -2.01
N ALA A 12 -8.89 3.22 -1.79
CA ALA A 12 -7.89 3.43 -2.84
C ALA A 12 -7.37 2.09 -3.39
N ALA A 13 -7.03 1.14 -2.52
CA ALA A 13 -6.58 -0.18 -2.94
C ALA A 13 -7.64 -0.92 -3.77
N ILE A 14 -8.91 -0.87 -3.36
CA ILE A 14 -10.02 -1.49 -4.12
C ILE A 14 -10.16 -0.84 -5.49
N LEU A 15 -10.20 0.50 -5.56
CA LEU A 15 -10.36 1.23 -6.81
C LEU A 15 -9.21 0.98 -7.78
N THR A 16 -7.97 0.97 -7.29
CA THR A 16 -6.81 0.68 -8.13
C THR A 16 -6.82 -0.76 -8.63
N THR A 17 -7.26 -1.71 -7.80
CA THR A 17 -7.40 -3.12 -8.22
C THR A 17 -8.47 -3.27 -9.32
N ILE A 18 -9.60 -2.56 -9.20
CA ILE A 18 -10.66 -2.55 -10.21
C ILE A 18 -10.18 -1.89 -11.50
N ALA A 19 -9.53 -0.72 -11.42
CA ALA A 19 -9.00 -0.02 -12.58
C ALA A 19 -7.97 -0.86 -13.34
N PHE A 20 -7.12 -1.59 -12.61
CA PHE A 20 -6.15 -2.52 -13.16
C PHE A 20 -6.80 -3.72 -13.87
N LEU A 21 -7.86 -4.29 -13.29
CA LEU A 21 -8.66 -5.34 -13.90
C LEU A 21 -9.35 -4.90 -15.19
N MET A 22 -9.79 -3.65 -15.24
CA MET A 22 -10.52 -3.07 -16.36
C MET A 22 -9.59 -2.62 -17.51
N ASP A 23 -8.28 -2.54 -17.27
CA ASP A 23 -7.28 -2.24 -18.29
C ASP A 23 -7.02 -3.46 -19.19
N GLY A 24 -7.92 -3.64 -20.17
CA GLY A 24 -8.00 -4.80 -21.05
C GLY A 24 -7.06 -4.79 -22.27
N ASP A 25 -5.98 -3.99 -22.28
CA ASP A 25 -5.03 -4.01 -23.39
C ASP A 25 -4.08 -5.22 -23.31
N ILE A 26 -4.13 -6.05 -24.36
CA ILE A 26 -3.57 -7.41 -24.48
C ILE A 26 -2.07 -7.42 -24.81
N LYS A 27 -1.37 -6.28 -24.73
CA LYS A 27 0.09 -6.27 -24.91
C LYS A 27 0.78 -6.66 -23.61
N GLU A 28 1.17 -7.94 -23.52
CA GLU A 28 1.99 -8.67 -22.52
C GLU A 28 2.36 -7.95 -21.20
N PRO A 29 2.31 -8.60 -20.01
CA PRO A 29 2.18 -10.03 -19.73
C PRO A 29 0.75 -10.47 -19.37
N SER A 30 0.55 -11.77 -19.08
CA SER A 30 -0.74 -12.32 -18.62
C SER A 30 -1.32 -11.51 -17.44
N MET A 31 -2.65 -11.36 -17.41
CA MET A 31 -3.37 -10.62 -16.34
C MET A 31 -2.91 -11.01 -14.92
N LEU A 32 -2.61 -12.29 -14.68
CA LEU A 32 -2.10 -12.80 -13.41
C LEU A 32 -0.73 -12.22 -13.02
N MET A 33 0.22 -12.12 -13.96
CA MET A 33 1.56 -11.58 -13.69
C MET A 33 1.46 -10.11 -13.29
N ARG A 34 0.65 -9.38 -14.06
CA ARG A 34 0.26 -8.00 -13.82
C ARG A 34 -0.29 -7.79 -12.39
N PHE A 35 -1.16 -8.68 -11.93
CA PHE A 35 -1.70 -8.66 -10.57
C PHE A 35 -0.63 -8.88 -9.49
N VAL A 36 0.23 -9.85 -9.71
CA VAL A 36 1.33 -10.16 -8.78
C VAL A 36 2.29 -8.97 -8.68
N GLU A 37 2.59 -8.31 -9.79
CA GLU A 37 3.41 -7.09 -9.82
C GLU A 37 2.75 -5.94 -9.05
N PHE A 38 1.46 -5.70 -9.27
CA PHE A 38 0.71 -4.66 -8.54
C PHE A 38 0.72 -4.90 -7.03
N PHE A 39 0.35 -6.11 -6.59
CA PHE A 39 0.36 -6.45 -5.16
C PHE A 39 1.78 -6.48 -4.59
N GLY A 40 2.78 -6.88 -5.37
CA GLY A 40 4.19 -6.81 -4.99
C GLY A 40 4.65 -5.38 -4.74
N MET A 41 4.36 -4.45 -5.66
CA MET A 41 4.66 -3.02 -5.51
C MET A 41 3.94 -2.41 -4.31
N MET A 42 2.64 -2.69 -4.15
CA MET A 42 1.85 -2.23 -3.01
C MET A 42 2.41 -2.77 -1.69
N GLY A 43 2.84 -4.03 -1.66
CA GLY A 43 3.49 -4.65 -0.51
C GLY A 43 4.80 -3.95 -0.14
N ILE A 44 5.66 -3.66 -1.12
CA ILE A 44 6.93 -2.95 -0.90
C ILE A 44 6.69 -1.55 -0.34
N LEU A 45 5.76 -0.80 -0.93
CA LEU A 45 5.39 0.54 -0.44
C LEU A 45 4.82 0.48 0.97
N PHE A 46 3.96 -0.50 1.26
CA PHE A 46 3.40 -0.70 2.59
C PHE A 46 4.49 -0.99 3.63
N VAL A 47 5.46 -1.85 3.31
CA VAL A 47 6.58 -2.16 4.22
C VAL A 47 7.45 -0.92 4.45
N LEU A 48 7.78 -0.15 3.41
CA LEU A 48 8.56 1.08 3.54
C LEU A 48 7.88 2.10 4.45
N ILE A 49 6.60 2.39 4.17
CA ILE A 49 5.82 3.36 4.95
C ILE A 49 5.65 2.88 6.40
N SER A 50 5.34 1.60 6.59
CA SER A 50 5.18 1.01 7.93
C SER A 50 6.48 1.10 8.73
N THR A 51 7.61 0.73 8.13
CA THR A 51 8.92 0.79 8.78
C THR A 51 9.24 2.21 9.23
N PHE A 52 9.01 3.20 8.36
CA PHE A 52 9.25 4.60 8.69
C PHE A 52 8.31 5.10 9.80
N TYR A 53 7.03 4.77 9.72
CA TYR A 53 6.02 5.14 10.72
C TYR A 53 6.34 4.56 12.10
N PHE A 54 6.62 3.26 12.18
CA PHE A 54 6.91 2.59 13.45
C PHE A 54 8.23 3.09 14.05
N THR A 55 9.26 3.26 13.23
CA THR A 55 10.56 3.80 13.68
C THR A 55 10.40 5.20 14.24
N SER A 56 9.73 6.09 13.51
CA SER A 56 9.48 7.46 13.96
C SER A 56 8.68 7.47 15.26
N ASN A 57 7.58 6.71 15.32
CA ASN A 57 6.72 6.64 16.51
C ASN A 57 7.46 6.08 17.74
N LEU A 58 8.38 5.14 17.55
CA LEU A 58 9.22 4.60 18.63
C LEU A 58 10.19 5.66 19.16
N ILE A 59 10.84 6.40 18.25
CA ILE A 59 11.74 7.51 18.62
C ILE A 59 10.98 8.61 19.38
N PHE A 60 9.83 9.06 18.86
CA PHE A 60 9.01 10.08 19.52
C PHE A 60 8.53 9.65 20.91
N LYS A 61 8.14 8.38 21.08
CA LYS A 61 7.73 7.84 22.39
C LYS A 61 8.87 7.80 23.40
N ASN A 62 10.10 7.53 22.95
CA ASN A 62 11.27 7.54 23.83
C ASN A 62 11.69 8.96 24.20
N LEU A 63 11.60 9.92 23.27
CA LEU A 63 11.85 11.34 23.54
C LEU A 63 10.83 11.95 24.52
N GLN A 64 9.55 11.56 24.45
CA GLN A 64 8.53 12.02 25.41
C GLN A 64 8.66 11.44 26.82
N ARG A 65 9.47 10.38 27.00
CA ARG A 65 9.68 9.72 28.30
C ARG A 65 10.92 10.25 29.05
N ILE A 66 11.75 11.05 28.38
CA ILE A 66 12.90 11.76 28.97
C ILE A 66 12.42 13.15 29.39
#